data_AF-A0A9E4WS23-F1
#
_entry.id   AF-A0A9E4WS23-F1
#
_cell.length_a   1.000
_cell.length_b   1.000
_cell.length_c   1.000
_cell.angle_alpha   90.00
_cell.angle_beta   90.00
_cell.angle_gamma   90.00
#
_symmetry.space_group_name_H-M   'P 1'
#
loop_
_entity.id
_entity.type
_entity.pdbx_description
1 polymer ?
#
loop_
_entity_poly.entity_id
_entity_poly.type
_entity_poly.pdbx_seq_one_letter_code
_entity_poly.pdbx_strand_id
1 'polypeptide(L)' 'MKFTKLHGAGNDFIVVDARDQSRDWSKLAIAICDRHTGVGADGLLTVNASEVAA' A
#
# COMPACT_ATOMS: atom_id res chain seq x y z
N MET A 1 -8.80 -7.95 1.01
CA MET A 1 -7.48 -7.44 1.44
C MET A 1 -7.69 -6.49 2.60
N LYS A 2 -7.08 -6.76 3.75
CA LYS A 2 -7.08 -5.80 4.87
C LYS A 2 -5.99 -4.77 4.60
N PHE A 3 -6.27 -3.51 4.89
CA PHE A 3 -5.30 -2.42 4.76
C PHE A 3 -5.54 -1.40 5.87
N THR A 4 -4.53 -0.58 6.12
CA THR A 4 -4.61 0.58 7.01
C THR A 4 -4.26 1.82 6.20
N LYS A 5 -5.08 2.88 6.29
CA LYS A 5 -4.72 4.19 5.71
C LYS A 5 -3.98 5.00 6.77
N LEU A 6 -2.75 5.41 6.46
CA LEU A 6 -1.90 6.21 7.32
C LEU A 6 -1.63 7.57 6.64
N HIS A 7 -1.36 8.61 7.43
CA HIS A 7 -0.94 9.90 6.90
C HIS A 7 0.10 10.54 7.83
N GLY A 8 0.94 11.41 7.28
CA GLY A 8 1.97 12.11 8.03
C GLY A 8 2.76 13.08 7.15
N ALA A 9 3.23 14.18 7.74
CA ALA A 9 4.02 15.21 7.04
C ALA A 9 3.44 15.67 5.68
N GLY A 10 2.11 15.69 5.56
CA GLY A 10 1.41 16.10 4.34
C GLY A 10 1.17 15.00 3.30
N ASN A 11 1.65 13.77 3.51
CA ASN A 11 1.40 12.65 2.61
C ASN A 11 0.41 11.64 3.23
N ASP A 12 -0.35 10.93 2.39
CA ASP A 12 -1.18 9.78 2.79
C ASP A 12 -0.81 8.49 2.04
N PHE A 13 -0.85 7.37 2.77
CA PHE A 13 -0.48 6.05 2.27
C PHE A 13 -1.52 5.00 2.63
N ILE A 14 -1.72 4.06 1.73
CA ILE A 14 -2.41 2.80 2.04
C ILE A 14 -1.33 1.77 2.36
N VAL A 15 -1.44 1.10 3.49
CA VAL A 15 -0.47 0.10 3.96
C VAL A 15 -1.11 -1.27 3.98
N VAL A 16 -0.43 -2.25 3.38
CA VAL A 16 -0.85 -3.64 3.31
C VAL A 16 0.27 -4.54 3.82
N ASP A 17 -0.10 -5.51 4.66
CA ASP A 17 0.79 -6.62 5.01
C ASP A 17 0.83 -7.62 3.85
N ALA A 18 1.95 -7.65 3.14
CA ALA A 18 2.13 -8.42 1.90
C ALA A 18 2.98 -9.69 2.10
N ARG A 19 3.40 -10.00 3.33
CA ARG A 19 4.32 -11.14 3.62
C ARG A 19 3.85 -12.48 3.06
N ASP A 20 2.53 -12.73 3.13
CA ASP A 20 1.90 -13.97 2.63
C ASP A 20 1.08 -13.74 1.34
N GLN A 21 1.34 -12.65 0.60
CA GLN A 21 0.55 -12.27 -0.56
C GLN A 21 1.43 -12.06 -1.79
N SER A 22 1.07 -12.71 -2.91
CA SER A 22 1.63 -12.42 -4.23
C SER A 22 0.58 -11.75 -5.09
N ARG A 23 0.89 -10.56 -5.62
CA ARG A 23 -0.01 -9.75 -6.45
C ARG A 23 0.79 -8.80 -7.33
N ASP A 24 0.17 -8.37 -8.43
CA ASP A 24 0.60 -7.18 -9.15
C ASP A 24 0.30 -5.93 -8.32
N TRP A 25 1.28 -5.53 -7.50
CA TRP A 25 1.20 -4.38 -6.61
C TRP A 25 1.15 -3.06 -7.36
N SER A 26 1.82 -2.97 -8.51
CA SER A 26 1.83 -1.77 -9.35
C SER A 26 0.44 -1.48 -9.90
N LYS A 27 -0.23 -2.50 -10.44
CA LYS A 27 -1.61 -2.37 -10.93
C LYS A 27 -2.58 -2.03 -9.80
N LEU A 28 -2.40 -2.64 -8.62
CA LEU A 28 -3.22 -2.30 -7.45
C LEU A 28 -3.00 -0.86 -7.00
N ALA A 29 -1.74 -0.39 -6.95
CA ALA A 29 -1.41 0.97 -6.54
C ALA A 29 -2.13 2.00 -7.41
N ILE A 30 -2.11 1.83 -8.74
CA ILE A 30 -2.82 2.73 -9.67
C ILE A 30 -4.33 2.77 -9.34
N ALA A 31 -4.96 1.61 -9.17
CA ALA A 31 -6.41 1.54 -8.95
C ALA A 31 -6.83 2.03 -7.55
N ILE A 32 -6.06 1.72 -6.51
CA ILE A 32 -6.44 2.00 -5.13
C ILE A 32 -6.09 3.43 -4.69
N CYS A 33 -5.04 4.02 -5.28
CA CYS A 33 -4.63 5.40 -5.00
C CYS A 33 -5.44 6.44 -5.79
N ASP A 34 -6.19 6.03 -6.82
CA ASP A 34 -7.12 6.93 -7.50
C ASP A 34 -8.14 7.52 -6.49
N ARG A 35 -8.26 8.85 -6.46
CA ARG A 35 -9.07 9.57 -5.45
C ARG A 35 -10.57 9.58 -5.78
N HIS A 36 -10.96 9.21 -6.99
CA HIS A 36 -12.36 9.22 -7.43
C HIS A 36 -13.00 7.83 -7.39
N THR A 37 -12.21 6.80 -7.68
CA THR A 37 -12.67 5.42 -7.86
C THR A 37 -12.02 4.43 -6.87
N GLY A 38 -10.92 4.83 -6.24
CA GLY A 38 -10.23 4.07 -5.21
C GLY A 38 -10.43 4.64 -3.80
N VAL A 39 -9.52 4.31 -2.90
CA VAL A 39 -9.48 4.84 -1.53
C VAL A 39 -8.86 6.25 -1.52
N GLY A 40 -8.01 6.54 -2.51
CA GLY A 40 -7.26 7.79 -2.61
C GLY A 40 -6.08 7.82 -1.65
N ALA A 41 -4.86 7.92 -2.18
CA ALA A 41 -3.64 8.12 -1.41
C ALA A 41 -2.52 8.61 -2.32
N ASP A 42 -1.44 9.15 -1.76
CA ASP A 42 -0.23 9.46 -2.53
C ASP A 42 0.53 8.19 -2.92
N GLY A 43 0.38 7.09 -2.16
CA GLY A 43 1.01 5.82 -2.50
C GLY A 43 0.49 4.59 -1.76
N LEU A 44 0.94 3.43 -2.22
CA LEU A 44 0.74 2.12 -1.61
C LEU A 44 2.07 1.65 -1.00
N LEU A 45 2.06 1.30 0.28
CA LEU A 45 3.17 0.66 0.98
C LEU A 45 2.86 -0.81 1.26
N THR A 46 3.76 -1.69 0.83
CA THR A 46 3.67 -3.13 1.10
C THR A 46 4.71 -3.54 2.12
N VAL A 47 4.29 -4.12 3.23
CA VAL A 47 5.19 -4.69 4.24
C VAL A 47 5.54 -6.11 3.81
N ASN A 48 6.83 -6.38 3.62
CA ASN A 48 7.36 -7.68 3.25
C ASN A 48 8.45 -8.12 4.23
N ALA A 49 8.80 -9.41 4.20
CA ALA A 49 9.98 -9.89 4.89
C ALA A 49 11.23 -9.22 4.30
N SER A 50 12.13 -8.77 5.16
CA SER A 50 13.46 -8.35 4.71
C SER A 50 14.33 -9.58 4.52
N GLU A 51 15.21 -9.56 3.52
CA GLU A 51 16.24 -10.60 3.35
C GLU A 51 17.47 -10.33 4.24
N VAL A 52 17.57 -9.14 4.84
CA VAL A 52 18.78 -8.66 5.54
C VAL A 52 18.51 -8.36 7.02
N ALA A 53 17.36 -7.78 7.35
CA ALA A 53 16.98 -7.45 8.72
C ALA A 53 16.08 -8.54 9.33
N ALA A 54 16.43 -9.00 10.53
CA ALA A 54 15.68 -10.00 11.31
C ALA A 54 14.49 -9.38 12.05
#